data_AF-A0A1C6YZ86-F1
#
_entry.id   AF-A0A1C6YZ86-F1
#
_cell.length_a   1.000
_cell.length_b   1.000
_cell.length_c   1.000
_cell.angle_alpha   90.00
_cell.angle_beta   90.00
_cell.angle_gamma   90.00
#
_symmetry.space_group_name_H-M   'P 1'
#
loop_
_entity.id
_entity.type
_entity.pdbx_description
1 polymer ?
#
loop_
_entity_poly.entity_id
_entity_poly.type
_entity_poly.pdbx_seq_one_letter_code
_entity_poly.pdbx_strand_id
1 'polypeptide(L)'
;MSHYKYIVFTLFCVCFQALADVTYFSCKTDRGDIILKEKNKKFEYNFLNRNNDVFRFNAPPVKFTYSHYYRFQTDYFDVSFFNGKYKYSIFSNFEDGNYSKGVNVKNIDSKKEYSFACNVTEVDRLRDLSEKLKCDTNSALGCG
;
A
#
# COMPACT_ATOMS: atom_id res chain seq x y z
N MET A 1 3.83 29.53 -62.38
CA MET A 1 4.60 28.49 -61.63
C MET A 1 5.32 29.20 -60.51
N SER A 2 5.20 28.94 -59.21
CA SER A 2 4.35 28.08 -58.38
C SER A 2 4.44 28.70 -56.98
N HIS A 3 3.33 29.05 -56.34
CA HIS A 3 3.32 29.58 -54.96
C HIS A 3 3.32 28.38 -53.99
N TYR A 4 4.42 28.16 -53.28
CA TYR A 4 4.49 27.11 -52.26
C TYR A 4 4.05 27.66 -50.90
N LYS A 5 2.81 27.33 -50.51
CA LYS A 5 2.26 27.57 -49.17
C LYS A 5 2.88 26.56 -48.19
N TYR A 6 3.67 27.03 -47.23
CA TYR A 6 4.12 26.21 -46.10
C TYR A 6 3.00 26.08 -45.08
N ILE A 7 2.37 24.91 -45.03
CA ILE A 7 1.47 24.51 -43.95
C ILE A 7 2.36 23.95 -42.83
N VAL A 8 2.53 24.72 -41.75
CA VAL A 8 3.22 24.27 -40.54
C VAL A 8 2.23 23.42 -39.75
N PHE A 9 2.41 22.10 -39.81
CA PHE A 9 1.66 21.15 -38.99
C PHE A 9 2.32 21.08 -37.62
N THR A 10 1.92 21.94 -36.68
CA THR A 10 2.33 21.85 -35.28
C THR A 10 1.75 20.57 -34.67
N LEU A 11 2.57 19.54 -34.57
CA LEU A 11 2.28 18.34 -33.78
C LEU A 11 2.22 18.75 -32.30
N PHE A 12 1.02 19.07 -31.81
CA PHE A 12 0.76 19.12 -30.38
C PHE A 12 0.85 17.69 -29.84
N CYS A 13 2.04 17.29 -29.39
CA CYS A 13 2.23 16.07 -28.62
C CYS A 13 1.60 16.29 -27.25
N VAL A 14 0.29 16.08 -27.15
CA VAL A 14 -0.44 16.07 -25.88
C VAL A 14 0.07 14.86 -25.12
N CYS A 15 1.01 15.08 -24.19
CA CYS A 15 1.46 14.07 -23.27
C CYS A 15 0.28 13.76 -22.34
N PHE A 16 -0.59 12.84 -22.75
CA PHE A 16 -1.58 12.23 -21.87
C PHE A 16 -0.79 11.59 -20.73
N GLN A 17 -0.80 12.23 -19.57
CA GLN A 17 -0.29 11.62 -18.35
C GLN A 17 -1.20 10.41 -18.07
N ALA A 18 -0.77 9.23 -18.53
CA ALA A 18 -1.34 8.00 -18.05
C ALA A 18 -1.14 8.00 -16.53
N LEU A 19 -2.22 8.10 -15.77
CA LEU A 19 -2.19 7.91 -14.32
C LEU A 19 -1.80 6.44 -14.10
N ALA A 20 -0.50 6.19 -13.92
CA ALA A 20 0.02 4.85 -13.69
C ALA A 20 -0.44 4.37 -12.31
N ASP A 21 -1.02 3.17 -12.26
CA ASP A 21 -1.28 2.47 -11.00
C ASP A 21 0.09 2.08 -10.38
N VAL A 22 0.32 2.43 -9.11
CA VAL A 22 1.56 2.08 -8.40
C VAL A 22 1.25 1.06 -7.31
N THR A 23 1.72 -0.19 -7.46
CA THR A 23 1.56 -1.22 -6.42
C THR A 23 2.63 -1.08 -5.34
N TYR A 24 2.22 -0.81 -4.11
CA TYR A 24 3.14 -0.70 -2.97
C TYR A 24 3.37 -2.03 -2.26
N PHE A 25 2.37 -2.92 -2.28
CA PHE A 25 2.47 -4.22 -1.67
C PHE A 25 1.61 -5.23 -2.41
N SER A 26 2.15 -6.43 -2.65
CA SER A 26 1.41 -7.58 -3.17
C SER A 26 1.96 -8.85 -2.55
N CYS A 27 1.10 -9.65 -1.94
CA CYS A 27 1.50 -10.95 -1.42
C CYS A 27 0.36 -11.96 -1.40
N LYS A 28 0.74 -13.24 -1.40
CA LYS A 28 -0.17 -14.38 -1.27
C LYS A 28 -0.10 -14.94 0.14
N THR A 29 -1.24 -15.19 0.74
CA THR A 29 -1.39 -15.84 2.07
C THR A 29 -2.05 -17.21 1.91
N ASP A 30 -2.20 -17.95 3.00
CA ASP A 30 -3.04 -19.15 3.02
C ASP A 30 -4.52 -18.81 2.71
N ARG A 31 -5.00 -17.65 3.17
CA ARG A 31 -6.40 -17.22 3.06
C ARG A 31 -6.77 -16.45 1.80
N GLY A 32 -5.79 -15.96 1.04
CA GLY A 32 -6.05 -15.13 -0.13
C GLY A 32 -4.89 -14.21 -0.51
N ASP A 33 -5.16 -13.33 -1.46
CA ASP A 33 -4.18 -12.40 -2.02
C ASP A 33 -4.43 -10.98 -1.48
N ILE A 34 -3.36 -10.33 -1.03
CA ILE A 34 -3.37 -8.97 -0.47
C ILE A 34 -2.68 -8.05 -1.45
N ILE A 35 -3.33 -6.94 -1.81
CA ILE A 35 -2.75 -5.90 -2.68
C ILE A 35 -3.02 -4.53 -2.09
N LEU A 36 -1.98 -3.70 -1.95
CA LEU A 36 -2.09 -2.26 -1.73
C LEU A 36 -1.49 -1.54 -2.93
N LYS A 37 -2.28 -0.69 -3.57
CA LYS A 37 -1.83 0.13 -4.69
C LYS A 37 -2.38 1.55 -4.62
N GLU A 38 -1.73 2.47 -5.31
CA GLU A 38 -2.24 3.81 -5.58
C GLU A 38 -2.81 3.89 -6.99
N LYS A 39 -4.02 4.42 -7.08
CA LYS A 39 -4.72 4.69 -8.34
C LYS A 39 -5.49 6.00 -8.19
N ASN A 40 -5.35 6.90 -9.16
CA ASN A 40 -6.07 8.19 -9.16
C ASN A 40 -5.92 8.98 -7.84
N LYS A 41 -4.71 9.03 -7.27
CA LYS A 41 -4.36 9.68 -5.98
C LYS A 41 -5.11 9.11 -4.76
N LYS A 42 -5.59 7.88 -4.85
CA LYS A 42 -6.20 7.15 -3.74
C LYS A 42 -5.48 5.82 -3.57
N PHE A 43 -5.44 5.34 -2.33
CA PHE A 43 -4.98 3.99 -2.05
C PHE A 43 -6.15 3.03 -2.11
N GLU A 44 -5.90 1.90 -2.77
CA GLU A 44 -6.79 0.76 -2.91
C GLU A 44 -6.13 -0.44 -2.21
N TYR A 45 -6.69 -0.79 -1.06
CA TYR A 45 -6.40 -2.06 -0.40
C TYR A 45 -7.43 -3.09 -0.83
N ASN A 46 -6.96 -4.24 -1.32
CA ASN A 46 -7.79 -5.36 -1.70
C ASN A 46 -7.33 -6.63 -0.97
N PHE A 47 -8.30 -7.40 -0.49
CA PHE A 47 -8.11 -8.77 -0.03
C PHE A 47 -9.06 -9.67 -0.82
N LEU A 48 -8.48 -10.48 -1.72
CA LEU A 48 -9.20 -11.49 -2.49
C LEU A 48 -9.07 -12.82 -1.76
N ASN A 49 -10.15 -13.31 -1.16
CA ASN A 49 -10.11 -14.60 -0.47
C ASN A 49 -10.12 -15.77 -1.48
N ARG A 50 -9.86 -16.99 -0.99
CA ARG A 50 -9.89 -18.22 -1.82
C ARG A 50 -11.25 -18.54 -2.45
N ASN A 51 -12.34 -17.97 -1.94
CA ASN A 51 -13.69 -18.13 -2.46
C ASN A 51 -14.05 -17.08 -3.52
N ASN A 52 -13.08 -16.25 -3.94
CA ASN A 52 -13.23 -15.12 -4.84
C ASN A 52 -14.07 -13.94 -4.30
N ASP A 53 -14.31 -13.88 -2.98
CA ASP A 53 -14.86 -12.67 -2.37
C ASP A 53 -13.76 -11.61 -2.27
N VAL A 54 -14.11 -10.37 -2.62
CA VAL A 54 -13.17 -9.25 -2.57
C VAL A 54 -13.60 -8.27 -1.51
N PHE A 55 -12.78 -8.14 -0.47
CA PHE A 55 -12.82 -6.95 0.39
C PHE A 55 -12.02 -5.83 -0.28
N ARG A 56 -12.62 -4.65 -0.42
CA ARG A 56 -11.98 -3.46 -1.00
C ARG A 56 -12.10 -2.30 -0.03
N PHE A 57 -11.00 -1.59 0.19
CA PHE A 57 -10.98 -0.30 0.86
C PHE A 57 -10.27 0.72 -0.03
N ASN A 58 -11.02 1.72 -0.47
CA ASN A 58 -10.51 2.80 -1.32
C ASN A 58 -10.65 4.12 -0.57
N ALA A 59 -9.53 4.78 -0.29
CA ALA A 59 -9.54 6.05 0.42
C ALA A 59 -8.34 6.94 0.04
N PRO A 60 -8.45 8.27 0.26
CA PRO A 60 -7.30 9.17 0.10
C PRO A 60 -6.17 8.84 1.11
N PRO A 61 -4.91 9.20 0.81
CA PRO A 61 -3.75 8.90 1.67
C PRO A 61 -3.91 9.34 3.13
N VAL A 62 -4.64 10.43 3.41
CA VAL A 62 -4.90 10.92 4.78
C VAL A 62 -5.66 9.92 5.68
N LYS A 63 -6.29 8.89 5.10
CA LYS A 63 -6.96 7.82 5.84
C LYS A 63 -6.02 6.67 6.24
N PHE A 64 -4.79 6.73 5.77
CA PHE A 64 -3.74 5.77 6.09
C PHE A 64 -2.67 6.48 6.92
N THR A 65 -2.02 5.72 7.77
CA THR A 65 -0.84 6.15 8.52
C THR A 65 0.26 5.12 8.36
N TYR A 66 1.50 5.53 8.58
CA TYR A 66 2.59 4.58 8.71
C TYR A 66 3.15 4.56 10.14
N SER A 67 3.85 3.50 10.49
CA SER A 67 4.69 3.44 11.68
C SER A 67 5.97 2.71 11.34
N HIS A 68 7.08 3.14 11.90
CA HIS A 68 8.38 2.56 11.62
C HIS A 68 9.20 2.50 12.91
N TYR A 69 9.76 1.33 13.18
CA TYR A 69 10.69 1.12 14.27
C TYR A 69 11.93 0.45 13.71
N TYR A 70 13.09 1.06 13.92
CA TYR A 70 14.35 0.53 13.46
C TYR A 70 15.40 0.56 14.57
N ARG A 71 16.14 -0.53 14.70
CA ARG A 71 17.36 -0.65 15.50
C ARG A 71 18.29 -1.72 14.90
N PHE A 72 19.44 -1.94 15.51
CA PHE A 72 20.31 -3.04 15.13
C PHE A 72 19.54 -4.39 15.14
N GLN A 73 19.56 -5.09 14.01
CA GLN A 73 18.85 -6.36 13.77
C GLN A 73 17.31 -6.32 13.89
N THR A 74 16.69 -5.14 13.90
CA THR A 74 15.23 -5.03 13.93
C THR A 74 14.76 -3.89 13.04
N ASP A 75 13.79 -4.15 12.18
CA ASP A 75 13.18 -3.15 11.31
C ASP A 75 11.72 -3.54 11.08
N TYR A 76 10.80 -2.77 11.66
CA TYR A 76 9.37 -3.00 11.55
C TYR A 76 8.73 -1.83 10.85
N PHE A 77 8.00 -2.09 9.77
CA PHE A 77 7.29 -1.08 9.02
C PHE A 77 5.83 -1.48 8.82
N ASP A 78 4.93 -0.63 9.31
CA ASP A 78 3.49 -0.83 9.21
C ASP A 78 2.83 0.29 8.41
N VAL A 79 1.87 -0.08 7.56
CA VAL A 79 0.88 0.84 6.98
C VAL A 79 -0.50 0.46 7.47
N SER A 80 -1.16 1.40 8.14
CA SER A 80 -2.41 1.15 8.84
C SER A 80 -3.57 2.00 8.32
N PHE A 81 -4.78 1.46 8.37
CA PHE A 81 -6.02 2.22 8.19
C PHE A 81 -7.16 1.63 9.03
N PHE A 82 -8.22 2.39 9.20
CA PHE A 82 -9.43 1.96 9.90
C PHE A 82 -10.59 1.80 8.92
N ASN A 83 -11.34 0.72 9.08
CA ASN A 83 -12.64 0.52 8.45
C ASN A 83 -13.68 0.13 9.51
N GLY A 84 -14.48 1.10 9.95
CA GLY A 84 -15.35 0.93 11.12
C GLY A 84 -14.55 0.58 12.36
N LYS A 85 -14.92 -0.51 13.03
CA LYS A 85 -14.28 -1.03 14.26
C LYS A 85 -13.04 -1.90 14.03
N TYR A 86 -12.53 -1.96 12.80
CA TYR A 86 -11.38 -2.79 12.46
C TYR A 86 -10.20 -1.93 12.03
N LYS A 87 -9.05 -2.12 12.68
CA LYS A 87 -7.74 -1.63 12.22
C LYS A 87 -7.11 -2.70 11.35
N TYR A 88 -6.69 -2.31 10.16
CA TYR A 88 -5.92 -3.14 9.24
C TYR A 88 -4.50 -2.58 9.23
N SER A 89 -3.50 -3.43 9.47
CA SER A 89 -2.08 -3.09 9.44
C SER A 89 -1.37 -4.02 8.47
N ILE A 90 -0.89 -3.48 7.36
CA ILE A 90 0.01 -4.20 6.44
C ILE A 90 1.42 -4.03 6.97
N PHE A 91 2.09 -5.12 7.30
CA PHE A 91 3.40 -5.10 7.93
C PHE A 91 4.48 -5.70 7.02
N SER A 92 5.68 -5.11 7.09
CA SER A 92 6.92 -5.66 6.56
C SER A 92 8.00 -5.54 7.62
N ASN A 93 8.31 -6.67 8.24
CA ASN A 93 9.13 -6.76 9.42
C ASN A 93 10.38 -7.60 9.16
N PHE A 94 11.45 -7.20 9.82
CA PHE A 94 12.71 -7.90 9.92
C PHE A 94 13.15 -7.95 11.37
N GLU A 95 13.54 -9.12 11.85
CA GLU A 95 14.08 -9.33 13.19
C GLU A 95 15.02 -10.52 13.21
N ASP A 96 16.25 -10.31 13.68
CA ASP A 96 17.25 -11.37 13.92
C ASP A 96 17.42 -12.32 12.71
N GLY A 97 17.51 -11.75 11.51
CA GLY A 97 17.69 -12.52 10.27
C GLY A 97 16.38 -13.05 9.66
N ASN A 98 15.24 -12.90 10.32
CA ASN A 98 13.94 -13.36 9.86
C ASN A 98 13.13 -12.22 9.26
N TYR A 99 12.54 -12.47 8.09
CA TYR A 99 11.58 -11.56 7.47
C TYR A 99 10.16 -12.08 7.68
N SER A 100 9.25 -11.22 8.11
CA SER A 100 7.83 -11.52 8.18
C SER A 100 7.03 -10.40 7.54
N LYS A 101 6.05 -10.76 6.72
CA LYS A 101 5.20 -9.80 6.00
C LYS A 101 3.77 -10.31 6.05
N GLY A 102 2.80 -9.41 6.00
CA GLY A 102 1.40 -9.81 6.05
C GLY A 102 0.46 -8.68 6.40
N VAL A 103 -0.74 -9.07 6.84
CA VAL A 103 -1.73 -8.15 7.36
C VAL A 103 -2.23 -8.62 8.71
N ASN A 104 -2.25 -7.71 9.67
CA ASN A 104 -2.96 -7.87 10.93
C ASN A 104 -4.30 -7.13 10.85
N VAL A 105 -5.37 -7.79 11.27
CA VAL A 105 -6.72 -7.23 11.37
C VAL A 105 -7.15 -7.31 12.81
N LYS A 106 -7.30 -6.14 13.44
CA LYS A 106 -7.65 -6.02 14.86
C LYS A 106 -9.00 -5.35 15.02
N ASN A 107 -9.91 -6.00 15.74
CA ASN A 107 -11.13 -5.36 16.21
C ASN A 107 -10.81 -4.48 17.42
N ILE A 108 -11.13 -3.20 17.38
CA ILE A 108 -10.78 -2.26 18.45
C ILE A 108 -11.64 -2.44 19.71
N ASP A 109 -12.88 -2.92 19.57
CA ASP A 109 -13.81 -3.08 20.69
C ASP A 109 -13.49 -4.37 21.47
N SER A 110 -13.41 -5.49 20.76
CA SER A 110 -13.17 -6.81 21.36
C SER A 110 -11.69 -7.13 21.56
N LYS A 111 -10.79 -6.32 21.00
CA LYS A 111 -9.34 -6.55 20.94
C LYS A 111 -8.93 -7.84 20.22
N LYS A 112 -9.86 -8.54 19.58
CA LYS A 112 -9.57 -9.75 18.81
C LYS A 112 -8.73 -9.41 17.59
N GLU A 113 -7.67 -10.17 17.38
CA GLU A 113 -6.71 -9.96 16.31
C GLU A 113 -6.56 -11.21 15.45
N TYR A 114 -6.39 -10.99 14.15
CA TYR A 114 -6.18 -12.01 13.15
C TYR A 114 -4.97 -11.62 12.33
N SER A 115 -4.05 -12.54 12.09
CA SER A 115 -2.87 -12.32 11.26
C SER A 115 -2.92 -13.20 10.02
N PHE A 116 -2.67 -12.60 8.87
CA PHE A 116 -2.57 -13.26 7.58
C PHE A 116 -1.15 -13.09 7.06
N ALA A 117 -0.30 -14.07 7.37
CA ALA A 117 1.10 -14.06 6.96
C ALA A 117 1.25 -14.33 5.46
N CYS A 118 2.17 -13.64 4.82
CA CYS A 118 2.51 -13.87 3.42
C CYS A 118 3.35 -15.14 3.28
N ASN A 119 2.90 -16.06 2.43
CA ASN A 119 3.68 -17.21 1.97
C ASN A 119 4.62 -16.81 0.83
N VAL A 120 4.16 -15.93 -0.05
CA VAL A 120 4.93 -15.42 -1.19
C VAL A 120 4.70 -13.91 -1.28
N THR A 121 5.78 -13.13 -1.30
CA THR A 121 5.72 -11.69 -1.51
C THR A 121 6.15 -11.38 -2.93
N GLU A 122 5.28 -10.72 -3.69
CA GLU A 122 5.53 -10.35 -5.10
C GLU A 122 6.07 -8.92 -5.19
N VAL A 123 5.53 -8.02 -4.36
CA VAL A 123 5.96 -6.62 -4.28
C VAL A 123 5.97 -6.21 -2.82
N ASP A 124 7.06 -5.58 -2.39
CA ASP A 124 7.13 -4.87 -1.11
C ASP A 124 7.90 -3.57 -1.29
N ARG A 125 7.15 -2.46 -1.22
CA ARG A 125 7.60 -1.08 -1.30
C ARG A 125 6.90 -0.24 -0.24
N LEU A 126 6.52 -0.83 0.90
CA LEU A 126 5.77 -0.12 1.93
C LEU A 126 6.54 1.11 2.46
N ARG A 127 7.87 1.05 2.50
CA ARG A 127 8.73 2.15 2.96
C ARG A 127 8.57 3.43 2.14
N ASP A 128 8.33 3.31 0.85
CA ASP A 128 8.08 4.44 -0.06
C ASP A 128 6.84 5.26 0.39
N LEU A 129 5.96 4.67 1.21
CA LEU A 129 4.79 5.36 1.74
C LEU A 129 5.11 6.29 2.92
N SER A 130 6.29 6.20 3.54
CA SER A 130 6.69 7.13 4.61
C SER A 130 6.76 8.59 4.14
N GLU A 131 7.09 8.82 2.86
CA GLU A 131 7.13 10.16 2.26
C GLU A 131 5.73 10.72 1.96
N LYS A 132 4.71 9.87 1.94
CA LYS A 132 3.33 10.22 1.56
C LYS A 132 2.35 10.22 2.72
N LEU A 133 2.62 9.42 3.75
CA LEU A 133 1.71 9.16 4.85
C LEU A 133 2.13 9.91 6.10
N LYS A 134 1.13 10.28 6.90
CA LYS A 134 1.40 10.80 8.24
C LYS A 134 1.84 9.64 9.13
N CYS A 135 2.90 9.84 9.90
CA CYS A 135 3.30 8.86 10.89
C CYS A 135 2.30 8.79 12.06
N ASP A 136 1.97 7.59 12.50
CA ASP A 136 1.17 7.31 13.70
C ASP A 136 2.08 7.27 14.93
N THR A 137 2.26 8.44 15.56
CA THR A 137 3.06 8.59 16.80
C THR A 137 2.45 7.88 18.00
N ASN A 138 1.18 7.44 17.91
CA ASN A 138 0.51 6.69 18.97
C ASN A 138 0.65 5.16 18.79
N SER A 139 1.25 4.72 17.68
CA SER A 139 1.60 3.33 17.46
C SER A 139 2.69 2.89 18.43
N ALA A 140 2.67 1.60 18.82
CA ALA A 140 3.73 1.02 19.64
C ALA A 140 5.11 1.05 18.95
N LEU A 141 5.14 1.09 17.61
CA LEU A 141 6.36 1.22 16.81
C LEU A 141 6.89 2.66 16.77
N GLY A 142 6.02 3.66 16.89
CA GLY A 142 6.37 5.05 16.72
C GLY A 142 6.81 5.40 15.29
N CYS A 143 7.77 6.32 15.20
CA CYS A 143 8.20 7.02 13.97
C CYS A 143 9.72 7.14 13.90
N GLY A 144 10.42 6.03 14.17
CA GLY A 144 11.89 5.95 14.24
C GLY A 144 12.59 5.88 12.89
#